data_AF-A0A429XX87-F1
#
_entry.id   AF-A0A429XX87-F1
#
_cell.length_a   1.000
_cell.length_b   1.000
_cell.length_c   1.000
_cell.angle_alpha   90.00
_cell.angle_beta   90.00
_cell.angle_gamma   90.00
#
_symmetry.space_group_name_H-M   'P 1'
#
loop_
_entity.id
_entity.type
_entity.pdbx_description
1 polymer ?
#
loop_
_entity_poly.entity_id
_entity_poly.type
_entity_poly.pdbx_seq_one_letter_code
_entity_poly.pdbx_strand_id
1 'polypeptide(L)'
;MKKKVYEKKTRQETEALRKSLKKKIEAAVWLQAVGQISEAVLLSRLYFISDNPESEAEKTLLTGTWIQATGQILEALGVSREVATDNIDIIIEGQRIVITGDLLQGVGALIAAAGGAEVFFEEYFGKEDFIP
;
A
#
# COMPACT_ATOMS: atom_id res chain seq x y z
N MET A 1 12.45 32.56 -34.84
CA MET A 1 11.27 32.72 -33.94
C MET A 1 10.41 31.46 -33.83
N LYS A 2 10.00 30.81 -34.93
CA LYS A 2 9.09 29.64 -34.91
C LYS A 2 9.60 28.43 -34.10
N LYS A 3 10.90 28.10 -34.17
CA LYS A 3 11.51 26.97 -33.42
C LYS A 3 11.38 27.10 -31.90
N LYS A 4 11.70 28.27 -31.33
CA LYS A 4 11.58 28.55 -29.88
C LYS A 4 10.13 28.50 -29.37
N VAL A 5 9.17 28.91 -30.20
CA VAL A 5 7.74 28.82 -29.87
C VAL A 5 7.28 27.36 -29.84
N TYR A 6 7.76 26.55 -30.79
CA TYR A 6 7.46 25.12 -30.85
C TYR A 6 8.03 24.36 -29.65
N GLU A 7 9.30 24.60 -29.31
CA GLU A 7 9.97 23.99 -28.15
C GLU A 7 9.26 24.35 -26.82
N LYS A 8 8.83 25.61 -26.67
CA LYS A 8 8.06 26.04 -25.49
C LYS A 8 6.71 25.32 -25.38
N LYS A 9 6.01 25.14 -26.51
CA LYS A 9 4.72 24.43 -26.57
C LYS A 9 4.88 22.97 -26.17
N THR A 10 5.89 22.28 -26.72
CA THR A 10 6.19 20.88 -26.39
C THR A 10 6.56 20.70 -24.91
N ARG A 11 7.29 21.65 -24.32
CA ARG A 11 7.62 21.61 -22.88
C ARG A 11 6.37 21.74 -22.01
N GLN A 12 5.46 22.65 -22.34
CA GLN A 12 4.20 22.82 -21.62
C GLN A 12 3.30 21.58 -21.71
N GLU A 13 3.22 20.97 -22.89
CA GLU A 13 2.50 19.70 -23.10
C GLU A 13 3.08 18.57 -22.24
N THR A 14 4.42 18.50 -22.15
CA THR A 14 5.13 17.51 -21.32
C THR A 14 4.87 17.71 -19.83
N GLU A 15 4.91 18.95 -19.35
CA GLU A 15 4.64 19.28 -17.94
C GLU A 15 3.17 18.99 -17.56
N ALA A 16 2.23 19.33 -18.45
CA ALA A 16 0.81 19.00 -18.28
C ALA A 16 0.58 17.48 -18.22
N LEU A 17 1.22 16.72 -19.12
CA LEU A 17 1.16 15.27 -19.12
C LEU A 17 1.73 14.68 -17.83
N ARG A 18 2.88 15.18 -17.36
CA ARG A 18 3.48 14.75 -16.09
C ARG A 18 2.53 14.95 -14.92
N LYS A 19 1.89 16.12 -14.82
CA LYS A 19 0.92 16.41 -13.75
C LYS A 19 -0.30 15.49 -13.84
N SER A 20 -0.78 15.21 -15.05
CA SER A 20 -1.88 14.26 -15.26
C SER A 20 -1.52 12.84 -14.81
N LEU A 21 -0.31 12.36 -15.16
CA LEU A 21 0.16 11.03 -14.76
C LEU A 21 0.31 10.92 -13.23
N LYS A 22 0.89 11.93 -12.58
CA LYS A 22 1.02 11.97 -11.12
C LYS A 22 -0.33 11.81 -10.40
N LYS A 23 -1.37 12.52 -10.86
CA LYS A 23 -2.74 12.37 -10.33
C LYS A 23 -3.32 10.96 -10.54
N LYS A 24 -3.01 10.32 -11.67
CA LYS A 24 -3.44 8.94 -11.92
C LYS A 24 -2.73 7.94 -11.02
N ILE A 25 -1.44 8.17 -10.74
CA ILE A 25 -0.66 7.38 -9.79
C ILE A 25 -1.25 7.54 -8.39
N GLU A 26 -1.51 8.76 -7.93
CA GLU A 26 -2.18 9.03 -6.65
C GLU A 26 -3.50 8.25 -6.51
N ALA A 27 -4.35 8.27 -7.53
CA ALA A 27 -5.60 7.51 -7.52
C ALA A 27 -5.37 5.99 -7.47
N ALA A 28 -4.34 5.48 -8.16
CA ALA A 28 -3.98 4.06 -8.11
C ALA A 28 -3.47 3.65 -6.72
N VAL A 29 -2.66 4.48 -6.06
CA VAL A 29 -2.15 4.23 -4.71
C VAL A 29 -3.30 4.24 -3.68
N TRP A 30 -4.27 5.14 -3.82
CA TRP A 30 -5.49 5.09 -3.00
C TRP A 30 -6.32 3.83 -3.24
N LEU A 31 -6.39 3.33 -4.48
CA LEU A 31 -7.06 2.07 -4.78
C LEU A 31 -6.35 0.89 -4.10
N GLN A 32 -5.01 0.88 -4.09
CA GLN A 32 -4.22 -0.12 -3.35
C GLN A 32 -4.51 -0.04 -1.84
N ALA A 33 -4.58 1.16 -1.26
CA ALA A 33 -4.95 1.36 0.14
C ALA A 33 -6.31 0.77 0.48
N VAL A 34 -7.32 1.00 -0.35
CA VAL A 34 -8.65 0.40 -0.16
C VAL A 34 -8.59 -1.13 -0.25
N GLY A 35 -7.83 -1.67 -1.19
CA GLY A 35 -7.60 -3.12 -1.31
C GLY A 35 -6.99 -3.72 -0.06
N GLN A 36 -5.87 -3.16 0.42
CA GLN A 36 -5.14 -3.66 1.58
C GLN A 36 -5.96 -3.56 2.88
N ILE A 37 -6.70 -2.47 3.07
CA ILE A 37 -7.60 -2.32 4.23
C ILE A 37 -8.73 -3.35 4.16
N SER A 38 -9.29 -3.58 2.97
CA SER A 38 -10.36 -4.55 2.78
C SER A 38 -9.88 -5.96 3.14
N GLU A 39 -8.68 -6.34 2.69
CA GLU A 39 -8.05 -7.61 3.06
C GLU A 39 -7.88 -7.73 4.58
N ALA A 40 -7.28 -6.73 5.24
CA ALA A 40 -7.09 -6.74 6.69
C ALA A 40 -8.41 -6.89 7.46
N VAL A 41 -9.47 -6.21 7.02
CA VAL A 41 -10.81 -6.31 7.63
C VAL A 41 -11.43 -7.69 7.39
N LEU A 42 -11.31 -8.25 6.19
CA LEU A 42 -11.88 -9.56 5.86
C LEU A 42 -11.14 -10.67 6.60
N LEU A 43 -9.80 -10.64 6.68
CA LEU A 43 -9.01 -11.56 7.50
C LEU A 43 -9.36 -11.42 8.98
N SER A 44 -9.57 -10.21 9.49
CA SER A 44 -10.03 -10.02 10.88
C SER A 44 -11.35 -10.74 11.12
N ARG A 45 -12.30 -10.65 10.18
CA ARG A 45 -13.60 -11.32 10.29
C ARG A 45 -13.47 -12.84 10.20
N LEU A 46 -12.60 -13.33 9.31
CA LEU A 46 -12.31 -14.76 9.19
C LEU A 46 -11.73 -15.30 10.50
N TYR A 47 -10.75 -14.59 11.09
CA TYR A 47 -10.16 -14.91 12.39
C TYR A 47 -11.22 -14.98 13.51
N PHE A 48 -12.18 -14.05 13.55
CA PHE A 48 -13.25 -14.06 14.56
C PHE A 48 -14.22 -15.24 14.46
N ILE A 49 -14.32 -15.88 13.29
CA ILE A 49 -15.17 -17.06 13.08
C ILE A 49 -14.34 -18.33 12.87
N SER A 50 -13.02 -18.27 13.09
CA SER A 50 -12.13 -19.42 12.95
C SER A 50 -12.48 -20.47 14.00
N ASP A 51 -12.42 -21.74 13.59
CA ASP A 51 -12.54 -22.89 14.48
C ASP A 51 -11.29 -23.05 15.36
N ASN A 52 -10.23 -22.27 15.10
CA ASN A 52 -8.99 -22.20 15.87
C ASN A 52 -8.74 -20.78 16.44
N PRO A 53 -9.55 -20.32 17.41
CA PRO A 53 -9.52 -18.94 17.91
C PRO A 53 -8.20 -18.55 18.60
N GLU A 54 -7.37 -19.53 18.97
CA GLU A 54 -6.08 -19.31 19.61
C GLU A 54 -4.88 -19.53 18.69
N SER A 55 -5.10 -19.69 17.37
CA SER A 55 -3.99 -19.80 16.41
C SER A 55 -3.09 -18.57 16.46
N GLU A 56 -1.85 -18.76 16.89
CA GLU A 56 -0.83 -17.73 16.83
C GLU A 56 -0.39 -17.44 15.38
N ALA A 57 -0.53 -18.43 14.49
CA ALA A 57 -0.25 -18.28 13.07
C ALA A 57 -1.24 -17.30 12.40
N GLU A 58 -2.55 -17.51 12.61
CA GLU A 58 -3.59 -16.59 12.11
C GLU A 58 -3.43 -15.17 12.70
N LYS A 59 -3.14 -15.07 14.01
CA LYS A 59 -2.84 -13.78 14.67
C LYS A 59 -1.63 -13.08 14.05
N THR A 60 -0.57 -13.82 13.74
CA THR A 60 0.66 -13.30 13.13
C THR A 60 0.40 -12.81 11.72
N LEU A 61 -0.29 -13.61 10.90
CA LEU A 61 -0.72 -13.24 9.56
C LEU A 61 -1.53 -11.94 9.59
N LEU A 62 -2.57 -11.89 10.43
CA LEU A 62 -3.44 -10.72 10.57
C LEU A 62 -2.66 -9.47 11.01
N THR A 63 -1.71 -9.63 11.94
CA THR A 63 -0.84 -8.54 12.39
C THR A 63 -0.01 -7.98 11.22
N GLY A 64 0.60 -8.85 10.42
CA GLY A 64 1.34 -8.47 9.23
C GLY A 64 0.47 -7.69 8.23
N THR A 65 -0.75 -8.15 7.97
CA THR A 65 -1.69 -7.50 7.05
C THR A 65 -2.14 -6.12 7.55
N TRP A 66 -2.36 -5.93 8.85
CA TRP A 66 -2.68 -4.60 9.40
C TRP A 66 -1.50 -3.63 9.35
N ILE A 67 -0.27 -4.11 9.54
CA ILE A 67 0.95 -3.30 9.35
C ILE A 67 1.05 -2.86 7.89
N GLN A 68 0.80 -3.77 6.93
CA GLN A 68 0.75 -3.43 5.51
C GLN A 68 -0.32 -2.36 5.20
N ALA A 69 -1.54 -2.53 5.72
CA ALA A 69 -2.61 -1.55 5.53
C ALA A 69 -2.22 -0.16 6.06
N THR A 70 -1.56 -0.10 7.21
CA THR A 70 -1.05 1.16 7.77
C THR A 70 0.00 1.79 6.87
N GLY A 71 0.95 1.00 6.37
CA GLY A 71 1.98 1.46 5.44
C GLY A 71 1.40 2.00 4.13
N GLN A 72 0.42 1.30 3.56
CA GLN A 72 -0.24 1.68 2.31
C GLN A 72 -1.05 2.99 2.45
N ILE A 73 -1.65 3.25 3.63
CA ILE A 73 -2.30 4.53 3.93
C ILE A 73 -1.26 5.66 3.97
N LEU A 74 -0.11 5.44 4.62
CA LEU A 74 0.95 6.45 4.67
C LEU A 74 1.48 6.75 3.27
N GLU A 75 1.70 5.73 2.44
CA GLU A 75 2.09 5.90 1.04
C GLU A 75 1.08 6.79 0.30
N ALA A 76 -0.21 6.48 0.39
CA ALA A 76 -1.26 7.26 -0.27
C ALA A 76 -1.28 8.72 0.19
N LEU A 77 -1.13 8.97 1.49
CA LEU A 77 -1.03 10.32 2.05
C LEU A 77 0.23 11.07 1.60
N GLY A 78 1.37 10.38 1.51
CA GLY A 78 2.63 10.93 1.04
C GLY A 78 2.56 11.34 -0.43
N VAL A 79 2.07 10.44 -1.30
CA VAL A 79 1.85 10.72 -2.72
C VAL A 79 0.87 11.88 -2.90
N SER A 80 -0.23 11.92 -2.14
CA SER A 80 -1.20 13.02 -2.21
C SER A 80 -0.54 14.39 -1.92
N ARG A 81 0.39 14.44 -0.94
CA ARG A 81 1.18 15.65 -0.66
C ARG A 81 2.08 16.04 -1.82
N GLU A 82 2.77 15.09 -2.44
CA GLU A 82 3.64 15.35 -3.59
C GLU A 82 2.89 15.85 -4.82
N VAL A 83 1.63 15.43 -5.01
CA VAL A 83 0.81 15.81 -6.18
C VAL A 83 0.12 17.16 -5.98
N ALA A 84 -0.17 17.54 -4.74
CA ALA A 84 -0.92 18.75 -4.41
C ALA A 84 -0.14 20.07 -4.57
N THR A 85 1.20 20.01 -4.71
CA THR A 85 2.06 21.20 -4.64
C THR A 85 3.26 21.12 -5.58
N ASP A 86 3.81 22.27 -5.94
CA ASP A 86 5.10 22.40 -6.63
C ASP A 86 6.23 22.86 -5.68
N ASN A 87 5.93 23.04 -4.38
CA ASN A 87 6.91 23.39 -3.36
C ASN A 87 7.79 22.17 -3.01
N ILE A 88 9.10 22.31 -3.24
CA ILE A 88 10.08 21.22 -3.04
C ILE A 88 10.15 20.72 -1.60
N ASP A 89 9.99 21.57 -0.60
CA ASP A 89 10.09 21.17 0.81
C ASP A 89 8.92 20.24 1.18
N ILE A 90 7.71 20.57 0.71
CA ILE A 90 6.51 19.73 0.92
C ILE A 90 6.62 18.43 0.12
N ILE A 91 7.19 18.47 -1.09
CA ILE A 91 7.42 17.26 -1.89
C ILE A 91 8.39 16.32 -1.16
N ILE A 92 9.50 16.83 -0.62
CA ILE A 92 10.48 16.03 0.14
C ILE A 92 9.84 15.45 1.41
N GLU A 93 8.99 16.20 2.09
CA GLU A 93 8.23 15.69 3.24
C GLU A 93 7.27 14.56 2.83
N GLY A 94 6.53 14.75 1.72
CA GLY A 94 5.69 13.71 1.14
C GLY A 94 6.45 12.42 0.83
N GLN A 95 7.61 12.53 0.18
CA GLN A 95 8.49 11.39 -0.14
C GLN A 95 8.97 10.66 1.11
N ARG A 96 9.27 11.36 2.21
CA ARG A 96 9.64 10.71 3.48
C ARG A 96 8.50 9.88 4.05
N ILE A 97 7.27 10.37 3.94
CA ILE A 97 6.07 9.65 4.36
C ILE A 97 5.88 8.40 3.47
N VAL A 98 6.03 8.54 2.14
CA VAL A 98 6.00 7.42 1.18
C VAL A 98 6.99 6.33 1.59
N ILE A 99 8.27 6.69 1.76
CA ILE A 99 9.34 5.73 2.13
C ILE A 99 9.04 5.03 3.46
N THR A 100 8.47 5.76 4.43
CA THR A 100 8.06 5.19 5.72
C THR A 100 6.89 4.21 5.54
N GLY A 101 5.92 4.57 4.69
CA GLY A 101 4.82 3.69 4.29
C GLY A 101 5.32 2.41 3.64
N ASP A 102 6.19 2.52 2.64
CA ASP A 102 6.79 1.38 1.93
C ASP A 102 7.57 0.45 2.87
N LEU A 103 8.29 1.01 3.85
CA LEU A 103 9.01 0.23 4.85
C LEU A 103 8.03 -0.59 5.72
N LEU A 104 6.95 0.03 6.19
CA LEU A 104 5.91 -0.68 6.94
C LEU A 104 5.26 -1.77 6.10
N GLN A 105 4.96 -1.49 4.82
CA GLN A 105 4.43 -2.50 3.89
C GLN A 105 5.38 -3.69 3.77
N GLY A 106 6.67 -3.45 3.54
CA GLY A 106 7.67 -4.51 3.43
C GLY A 106 7.79 -5.37 4.71
N VAL A 107 7.84 -4.73 5.88
CA VAL A 107 7.89 -5.44 7.17
C VAL A 107 6.61 -6.22 7.43
N GLY A 108 5.45 -5.60 7.19
CA GLY A 108 4.16 -6.26 7.36
C GLY A 108 4.00 -7.46 6.42
N ALA A 109 4.48 -7.36 5.18
CA ALA A 109 4.45 -8.46 4.22
C ALA A 109 5.33 -9.64 4.66
N LEU A 110 6.51 -9.38 5.23
CA LEU A 110 7.36 -10.43 5.80
C LEU A 110 6.70 -11.13 6.99
N ILE A 111 6.05 -10.38 7.88
CA ILE A 111 5.33 -10.93 9.03
C ILE A 111 4.12 -11.75 8.55
N ALA A 112 3.35 -11.22 7.60
CA ALA A 112 2.20 -11.90 7.03
C ALA A 112 2.61 -13.21 6.35
N ALA A 113 3.68 -13.19 5.55
CA ALA A 113 4.20 -14.39 4.90
C ALA A 113 4.67 -15.46 5.90
N ALA A 114 5.27 -15.06 7.03
CA ALA A 114 5.65 -15.98 8.09
C ALA A 114 4.40 -16.62 8.74
N GLY A 115 3.40 -15.81 9.11
CA GLY A 115 2.13 -16.31 9.65
C GLY A 115 1.38 -17.21 8.68
N GLY A 116 1.27 -16.83 7.41
CA GLY A 116 0.61 -17.64 6.38
C GLY A 116 1.31 -18.96 6.10
N ALA A 117 2.65 -19.01 6.22
CA ALA A 117 3.39 -20.27 6.14
C ALA A 117 3.07 -21.20 7.33
N GLU A 118 2.92 -20.64 8.54
CA GLU A 118 2.53 -21.41 9.72
C GLU A 118 1.07 -21.89 9.62
N VAL A 119 0.14 -21.04 9.17
CA VAL A 119 -1.26 -21.43 8.87
C VAL A 119 -1.29 -22.60 7.89
N PHE A 120 -0.53 -22.51 6.79
CA PHE A 120 -0.44 -23.62 5.83
C PHE A 120 0.02 -24.92 6.48
N PHE A 121 0.99 -24.88 7.41
CA PHE A 121 1.41 -26.08 8.12
C PHE A 121 0.34 -26.59 9.09
N GLU A 122 -0.34 -25.71 9.84
CA GLU A 122 -1.47 -26.07 10.71
C GLU A 122 -2.57 -26.79 9.93
N GLU A 123 -2.96 -26.28 8.76
CA GLU A 123 -3.95 -26.89 7.88
C GLU A 123 -3.46 -28.15 7.16
N TYR A 124 -2.17 -28.23 6.81
CA TYR A 124 -1.66 -29.45 6.18
C TYR A 124 -1.72 -30.65 7.14
N PHE A 125 -1.65 -30.38 8.46
CA PHE A 125 -1.69 -31.40 9.51
C PHE A 125 -3.02 -31.44 10.30
N GLY A 126 -3.98 -30.54 10.01
CA GLY A 126 -5.30 -30.41 10.66
C GLY A 126 -6.43 -30.06 9.67
N LYS A 127 -7.72 -30.21 10.03
CA LYS A 127 -8.84 -29.86 9.13
C LYS A 127 -9.36 -28.45 9.42
N GLU A 128 -8.52 -27.44 9.24
CA GLU A 128 -8.90 -26.02 9.39
C GLU A 128 -9.07 -25.39 7.99
N ASP A 129 -9.87 -24.33 7.89
CA ASP A 129 -10.20 -23.61 6.64
C ASP A 129 -10.02 -22.09 6.86
N PHE A 130 -8.76 -21.67 6.91
CA PHE A 130 -8.31 -20.29 7.04
C PHE A 130 -7.48 -19.90 5.81
N ILE A 131 -7.79 -18.75 5.21
CA ILE A 131 -7.07 -18.30 4.02
C ILE A 131 -5.76 -17.63 4.45
N PRO A 132 -4.57 -18.20 4.10
CA PRO A 132 -3.28 -17.61 4.41
C PRO A 132 -2.96 -16.38 3.55
#